data_AF-A0A0L8G1I3-F1
#
_entry.id   AF-A0A0L8G1I3-F1
#
_cell.length_a   1.000
_cell.length_b   1.000
_cell.length_c   1.000
_cell.angle_alpha   90.00
_cell.angle_beta   90.00
_cell.angle_gamma   90.00
#
_symmetry.space_group_name_H-M   'P 1'
#
loop_
_entity.id
_entity.type
_entity.pdbx_description
1 polymer ?
#
loop_
_entity_poly.entity_id
_entity_poly.type
_entity_poly.pdbx_seq_one_letter_code
_entity_poly.pdbx_strand_id
1 'polypeptide(L)'
;YQTNTANEMLATIVNIQPKDSGSSGGETRESVVYNLANDMLEKLPDDYKPHEVKERLRKMGILQPLNIFLRQEIDRMQRVIGEVRITLKDLKLAIEGTIIMSEKLQDALDNMFNARVPNTWKKISWESSTLGFWFTDLLERNSQFSSWLFERKPCCYWMTGFFNPQGFLTAMRQEITRAHKGWALDAVVLNNEVTKSMKEDINTFPQEGVYIHGLYLDGAGWDRRQCRLAEPTAKVLYTPLPVVHVFAINSDRPRGMILYECPVYKKPCRTDLSYIFPLLLKTNKDPDHWILRGVALLCDIK
;
A
#
# COMPACT_ATOMS: atom_id res chain seq x y z
N TYR A 1 11.70 -18.98 5.72
CA TYR A 1 12.94 -19.37 5.04
C TYR A 1 12.70 -20.46 4.01
N GLN A 2 12.39 -21.71 4.40
CA GLN A 2 12.19 -22.83 3.45
C GLN A 2 11.21 -22.51 2.32
N THR A 3 10.08 -21.87 2.62
CA THR A 3 9.10 -21.41 1.62
C THR A 3 9.69 -20.43 0.61
N ASN A 4 10.52 -19.49 1.06
CA ASN A 4 11.14 -18.49 0.17
C ASN A 4 12.14 -19.16 -0.77
N THR A 5 12.98 -20.06 -0.26
CA THR A 5 13.94 -20.82 -1.06
C THR A 5 13.24 -21.68 -2.12
N ALA A 6 12.14 -22.33 -1.75
CA ALA A 6 11.34 -23.11 -2.71
C ALA A 6 10.74 -22.21 -3.81
N ASN A 7 10.22 -21.03 -3.45
CA ASN A 7 9.69 -20.06 -4.41
C ASN A 7 10.77 -19.54 -5.37
N GLU A 8 11.98 -19.26 -4.88
CA GLU A 8 13.11 -18.82 -5.71
C GLU A 8 13.55 -19.91 -6.70
N MET A 9 13.62 -21.17 -6.25
CA MET A 9 13.91 -22.31 -7.12
C MET A 9 12.86 -22.46 -8.21
N LEU A 10 11.57 -22.43 -7.86
CA LEU A 10 10.46 -22.53 -8.82
C LEU A 10 10.47 -21.37 -9.83
N ALA A 11 10.74 -20.14 -9.36
CA ALA A 11 10.83 -18.96 -10.22
C ALA A 11 11.98 -19.09 -11.25
N THR A 12 13.10 -19.67 -10.83
CA THR A 12 14.26 -19.94 -11.70
C THR A 12 13.92 -20.98 -12.76
N ILE A 13 13.23 -22.06 -12.39
CA ILE A 13 12.79 -23.11 -13.31
C ILE A 13 11.88 -22.54 -14.40
N VAL A 14 10.90 -21.70 -14.03
CA VAL A 14 10.00 -21.05 -15.01
C VAL A 14 10.75 -20.14 -15.97
N ASN A 15 11.81 -19.46 -15.51
CA ASN A 15 12.58 -18.53 -16.34
C ASN A 15 13.44 -19.22 -17.41
N ILE A 16 13.88 -20.45 -17.16
CA ILE A 16 14.76 -21.20 -18.07
C ILE A 16 13.99 -22.13 -19.02
N GLN A 17 12.67 -22.27 -18.86
CA GLN A 17 11.86 -23.08 -19.76
C GLN A 17 11.86 -22.47 -21.18
N PRO A 18 12.01 -23.29 -22.25
CA PRO A 18 11.99 -22.78 -23.61
C PRO A 18 10.61 -22.20 -23.93
N LYS A 19 10.56 -20.90 -24.21
CA LYS A 19 9.31 -20.16 -24.43
C LYS A 19 8.59 -20.56 -25.73
N ASP A 20 9.31 -21.23 -26.64
CA ASP A 20 8.82 -21.71 -27.94
C ASP A 20 8.45 -23.22 -27.92
N SER A 21 8.50 -23.89 -26.76
CA SER A 21 8.27 -25.34 -26.68
C SER A 21 6.86 -25.72 -26.21
N GLY A 22 5.97 -26.03 -27.18
CA GLY A 22 4.66 -26.71 -27.00
C GLY A 22 3.45 -25.78 -27.05
N SER A 23 2.31 -26.07 -27.69
CA SER A 23 1.68 -27.31 -28.15
C SER A 23 0.79 -26.98 -29.37
N SER A 24 0.77 -27.84 -30.39
CA SER A 24 -0.01 -27.68 -31.63
C SER A 24 -1.52 -27.92 -31.43
N GLY A 25 -2.13 -27.18 -30.49
CA GLY A 25 -3.57 -27.26 -30.20
C GLY A 25 -4.06 -26.42 -29.02
N GLY A 26 -3.22 -25.60 -28.39
CA GLY A 26 -3.59 -24.68 -27.31
C GLY A 26 -3.73 -23.23 -27.76
N GLU A 27 -4.39 -22.40 -26.94
CA GLU A 27 -4.42 -20.94 -27.13
C GLU A 27 -3.00 -20.37 -27.12
N THR A 28 -2.68 -19.47 -28.06
CA THR A 28 -1.33 -18.89 -28.15
C THR A 28 -1.06 -17.95 -26.98
N ARG A 29 0.23 -17.71 -26.67
CA ARG A 29 0.63 -16.76 -25.61
C ARG A 29 0.04 -15.37 -25.86
N GLU A 30 0.04 -14.96 -27.12
CA GLU A 30 -0.50 -13.71 -27.61
C GLU A 30 -2.01 -13.62 -27.38
N SER A 31 -2.77 -14.69 -27.67
CA SER A 31 -4.23 -14.70 -27.47
C SER A 31 -4.59 -14.62 -25.98
N VAL A 32 -3.88 -15.36 -25.12
CA VAL A 32 -4.06 -15.28 -23.65
C VAL A 32 -3.80 -13.85 -23.15
N VAL A 33 -2.70 -13.24 -23.56
CA VAL A 33 -2.33 -11.89 -23.15
C VAL A 33 -3.29 -10.84 -23.74
N TYR A 34 -3.77 -11.03 -24.96
CA TYR A 34 -4.75 -10.15 -25.59
C TYR A 34 -6.08 -10.13 -24.80
N ASN A 35 -6.58 -11.30 -24.42
CA ASN A 35 -7.78 -11.44 -23.59
C ASN A 35 -7.58 -10.81 -22.21
N LEU A 36 -6.44 -11.07 -21.56
CA LEU A 36 -6.10 -10.43 -20.30
C LEU A 36 -6.02 -8.90 -20.42
N ALA A 37 -5.43 -8.38 -21.50
CA ALA A 37 -5.36 -6.95 -21.74
C ALA A 37 -6.74 -6.32 -21.92
N ASN A 38 -7.69 -7.01 -22.56
CA ASN A 38 -9.09 -6.58 -22.66
C ASN A 38 -9.72 -6.48 -21.27
N ASP A 39 -9.68 -7.57 -20.50
CA ASP A 39 -10.27 -7.63 -19.16
C ASP A 39 -9.71 -6.55 -18.23
N MET A 40 -8.40 -6.30 -18.31
CA MET A 40 -7.74 -5.26 -17.53
C MET A 40 -8.15 -3.87 -18.00
N LEU A 41 -8.23 -3.61 -19.31
CA LEU A 41 -8.64 -2.31 -19.85
C LEU A 41 -10.09 -1.95 -19.49
N GLU A 42 -10.99 -2.94 -19.46
CA GLU A 42 -12.38 -2.75 -19.06
C GLU A 42 -12.52 -2.33 -17.58
N LYS A 43 -11.64 -2.85 -16.72
CA LYS A 43 -11.66 -2.57 -15.28
C LYS A 43 -10.76 -1.38 -14.90
N LEU A 44 -9.86 -0.96 -15.78
CA LEU A 44 -8.90 0.09 -15.50
C LEU A 44 -9.65 1.41 -15.27
N PRO A 45 -9.43 2.11 -14.13
CA PRO A 45 -10.12 3.36 -13.85
C PRO A 45 -9.84 4.42 -14.91
N ASP A 46 -10.78 5.34 -15.11
CA ASP A 46 -10.61 6.49 -15.99
C ASP A 46 -9.48 7.44 -15.53
N ASP A 47 -8.97 8.21 -16.48
CA ASP A 47 -7.93 9.20 -16.22
C ASP A 47 -8.47 10.37 -15.37
N TYR A 48 -7.70 10.77 -14.37
CA TYR A 48 -7.93 11.97 -13.59
C TYR A 48 -7.76 13.22 -14.46
N LYS A 49 -8.86 13.95 -14.69
CA LYS A 49 -8.85 15.21 -15.45
C LYS A 49 -8.25 16.35 -14.61
N PRO A 50 -7.13 16.98 -15.01
CA PRO A 50 -6.43 17.95 -14.15
C PRO A 50 -7.28 19.13 -13.68
N HIS A 51 -8.14 19.67 -14.56
CA HIS A 51 -9.03 20.77 -14.21
C HIS A 51 -10.07 20.36 -13.16
N GLU A 52 -10.63 19.16 -13.30
CA GLU A 52 -11.64 18.64 -12.37
C GLU A 52 -11.03 18.36 -11.00
N VAL A 53 -9.87 17.70 -10.94
CA VAL A 53 -9.13 17.45 -9.69
C VAL A 53 -8.84 18.77 -8.97
N LYS A 54 -8.33 19.78 -9.70
CA LYS A 54 -8.02 21.09 -9.13
C LYS A 54 -9.25 21.78 -8.56
N GLU A 55 -10.39 21.69 -9.25
CA GLU A 55 -11.63 22.31 -8.81
C GLU A 55 -12.21 21.61 -7.57
N ARG A 56 -12.16 20.28 -7.51
CA ARG A 56 -12.56 19.51 -6.32
C ARG A 56 -11.68 19.86 -5.11
N LEU A 57 -10.36 19.90 -5.29
CA LEU A 57 -9.43 20.27 -4.22
C LEU A 57 -9.63 21.71 -3.73
N ARG A 58 -9.99 22.65 -4.61
CA ARG A 58 -10.36 24.02 -4.21
C ARG A 58 -11.54 24.02 -3.25
N LYS A 59 -12.60 23.27 -3.57
CA LYS A 59 -13.80 23.14 -2.71
C LYS A 59 -13.49 22.51 -1.35
N MET A 60 -12.54 21.57 -1.31
CA MET A 60 -12.09 20.93 -0.06
C MET A 60 -11.14 21.80 0.78
N GLY A 61 -10.60 22.89 0.22
CA GLY A 61 -9.55 23.68 0.84
C GLY A 61 -8.17 23.25 0.35
N ILE A 62 -7.77 23.76 -0.81
CA ILE A 62 -6.54 23.37 -1.52
C ILE A 62 -5.24 23.58 -0.73
N LEU A 63 -5.27 24.44 0.30
CA LEU A 63 -4.12 24.75 1.17
C LEU A 63 -4.06 23.86 2.42
N GLN A 64 -5.07 23.02 2.66
CA GLN A 64 -5.05 22.06 3.75
C GLN A 64 -3.98 20.99 3.46
N PRO A 65 -3.09 20.69 4.42
CA PRO A 65 -1.99 19.75 4.21
C PRO A 65 -2.41 18.40 3.64
N LEU A 66 -3.49 17.78 4.14
CA LEU A 66 -3.93 16.48 3.61
C LEU A 66 -4.47 16.58 2.17
N ASN A 67 -5.04 17.71 1.77
CA ASN A 67 -5.49 17.90 0.39
C ASN A 67 -4.31 18.15 -0.56
N ILE A 68 -3.26 18.82 -0.10
CA ILE A 68 -2.00 18.93 -0.84
C ILE A 68 -1.37 17.54 -1.03
N PHE A 69 -1.36 16.73 0.04
CA PHE A 69 -0.89 15.35 0.00
C PHE A 69 -1.72 14.51 -1.00
N LEU A 70 -3.05 14.53 -0.89
CA LEU A 70 -3.95 13.82 -1.81
C LEU A 70 -3.68 14.17 -3.26
N ARG A 71 -3.46 15.46 -3.57
CA ARG A 71 -3.12 15.91 -4.92
C ARG A 71 -1.86 15.21 -5.46
N GLN A 72 -0.80 15.15 -4.66
CA GLN A 72 0.46 14.54 -5.06
C GLN A 72 0.30 13.03 -5.30
N GLU A 73 -0.49 12.37 -4.46
CA GLU A 73 -0.80 10.94 -4.61
C GLU A 73 -1.63 10.67 -5.88
N ILE A 74 -2.62 11.51 -6.18
CA ILE A 74 -3.41 11.43 -7.42
C ILE A 74 -2.54 11.68 -8.66
N ASP A 75 -1.66 12.69 -8.63
CA ASP A 75 -0.73 12.96 -9.73
C ASP A 75 0.17 11.74 -10.01
N ARG A 76 0.59 11.00 -8.96
CA ARG A 76 1.37 9.77 -9.10
C ARG A 76 0.51 8.60 -9.58
N MET A 77 -0.72 8.44 -9.06
CA MET A 77 -1.66 7.42 -9.50
C MET A 77 -2.00 7.54 -10.97
N GLN A 78 -2.23 8.77 -11.45
CA GLN A 78 -2.52 9.06 -12.85
C GLN A 78 -1.39 8.62 -13.79
N ARG A 79 -0.12 8.77 -13.37
CA ARG A 79 1.02 8.27 -14.16
C ARG A 79 0.98 6.76 -14.31
N VAL A 80 0.62 6.03 -13.25
CA VAL A 80 0.49 4.56 -13.29
C VAL A 80 -0.66 4.15 -14.21
N ILE A 81 -1.84 4.75 -14.04
CA ILE A 81 -3.03 4.45 -14.88
C ILE A 81 -2.72 4.73 -16.35
N GLY A 82 -2.11 5.88 -16.66
CA GLY A 82 -1.74 6.25 -18.03
C GLY A 82 -0.76 5.26 -18.66
N GLU A 83 0.31 4.89 -17.96
CA GLU A 83 1.31 3.94 -18.46
C GLU A 83 0.70 2.55 -18.72
N VAL A 84 -0.15 2.07 -17.81
CA VAL A 84 -0.88 0.80 -17.99
C VAL A 84 -1.79 0.87 -19.21
N ARG A 85 -2.58 1.93 -19.33
CA ARG A 85 -3.52 2.10 -20.44
C ARG A 85 -2.80 2.10 -21.79
N ILE A 86 -1.69 2.84 -21.89
CA ILE A 86 -0.86 2.90 -23.10
C ILE A 86 -0.30 1.50 -23.40
N THR A 87 0.36 0.87 -22.42
CA THR A 87 0.96 -0.46 -22.58
C THR A 87 -0.07 -1.47 -23.07
N LEU A 88 -1.25 -1.55 -22.45
CA LEU A 88 -2.29 -2.52 -22.81
C LEU A 88 -2.87 -2.27 -24.20
N LYS A 89 -3.10 -1.01 -24.58
CA LYS A 89 -3.61 -0.66 -25.92
C LYS A 89 -2.58 -0.98 -27.01
N ASP A 90 -1.34 -0.57 -26.81
CA ASP A 90 -0.26 -0.81 -27.77
C ASP A 90 0.05 -2.31 -27.89
N LEU A 91 0.00 -3.05 -26.78
CA LEU A 91 0.20 -4.50 -26.78
C LEU A 91 -0.85 -5.20 -27.64
N LYS A 92 -2.12 -4.81 -27.55
CA LYS A 92 -3.18 -5.33 -28.42
C LYS A 92 -2.90 -5.06 -29.89
N LEU A 93 -2.57 -3.80 -30.23
CA LEU A 93 -2.25 -3.42 -31.61
C LEU A 93 -1.03 -4.16 -32.15
N ALA A 94 -0.04 -4.45 -31.30
CA ALA A 94 1.16 -5.19 -31.68
C ALA A 94 0.86 -6.67 -31.94
N ILE A 95 0.01 -7.29 -31.11
CA ILE A 95 -0.46 -8.67 -31.29
C ILE A 95 -1.26 -8.81 -32.58
N GLU A 96 -2.08 -7.81 -32.93
CA GLU A 96 -2.84 -7.76 -34.19
C GLU A 96 -1.95 -7.46 -35.42
N GLY A 97 -0.67 -7.15 -35.22
CA GLY A 97 0.26 -6.79 -36.30
C GLY A 97 0.08 -5.37 -36.85
N THR A 98 -0.69 -4.52 -36.18
CA THR A 98 -0.91 -3.12 -36.57
C THR A 98 0.29 -2.24 -36.23
N ILE A 99 0.98 -2.51 -35.11
CA ILE A 99 2.21 -1.84 -34.73
C ILE A 99 3.33 -2.85 -34.48
N ILE A 100 4.57 -2.39 -34.46
CA ILE A 100 5.75 -3.25 -34.26
C ILE A 100 5.88 -3.62 -32.79
N MET A 101 6.13 -4.91 -32.53
CA MET A 101 6.47 -5.43 -31.19
C MET A 101 7.82 -4.85 -30.73
N SER A 102 7.78 -3.82 -29.88
CA SER A 102 8.97 -3.24 -29.26
C SER A 102 9.46 -4.08 -28.08
N GLU A 103 10.71 -3.87 -27.65
CA GLU A 103 11.28 -4.54 -26.46
C GLU A 103 10.41 -4.35 -25.20
N LYS A 104 9.83 -3.16 -25.02
CA LYS A 104 8.93 -2.87 -23.89
C LYS A 104 7.63 -3.65 -23.97
N LEU A 105 7.06 -3.80 -25.17
CA LEU A 105 5.83 -4.57 -25.38
C LEU A 105 6.10 -6.06 -25.23
N GLN A 106 7.26 -6.54 -25.69
CA GLN A 106 7.69 -7.92 -25.48
C GLN A 106 7.88 -8.25 -23.99
N ASP A 107 8.51 -7.34 -23.21
CA ASP A 107 8.61 -7.48 -21.75
C ASP A 107 7.22 -7.53 -21.10
N ALA A 108 6.31 -6.67 -21.53
CA ALA A 108 4.94 -6.68 -21.01
C ALA A 108 4.22 -7.99 -21.33
N LEU A 109 4.29 -8.46 -22.58
CA LEU A 109 3.71 -9.73 -23.02
C LEU A 109 4.21 -10.91 -22.19
N ASP A 110 5.53 -11.02 -22.05
CA ASP A 110 6.16 -12.13 -21.33
C ASP A 110 5.84 -12.12 -19.84
N ASN A 111 5.85 -10.94 -19.20
CA ASN A 111 5.51 -10.84 -17.79
C ASN A 111 4.01 -11.11 -17.57
N MET A 112 3.13 -10.54 -18.39
CA MET A 112 1.69 -10.75 -18.28
C MET A 112 1.30 -12.21 -18.47
N PHE A 113 1.85 -12.88 -19.48
CA PHE A 113 1.63 -14.31 -19.69
C PHE A 113 2.04 -15.16 -18.48
N ASN A 114 3.17 -14.81 -17.85
CA ASN A 114 3.67 -15.50 -16.67
C ASN A 114 3.04 -15.00 -15.34
N ALA A 115 1.94 -14.25 -15.41
CA ALA A 115 1.26 -13.65 -14.26
C ALA A 115 2.16 -12.75 -13.37
N ARG A 116 3.16 -12.10 -13.98
CA ARG A 116 4.09 -11.16 -13.35
C ARG A 116 3.83 -9.72 -13.80
N VAL A 117 4.24 -8.78 -12.97
CA VAL A 117 4.10 -7.34 -13.28
C VAL A 117 5.21 -6.91 -14.25
N PRO A 118 4.88 -6.28 -15.39
CA PRO A 118 5.85 -5.68 -16.32
C PRO A 118 6.84 -4.73 -15.63
N ASN A 119 8.07 -4.68 -16.14
CA ASN A 119 9.14 -3.92 -15.48
C ASN A 119 8.92 -2.40 -15.54
N THR A 120 8.30 -1.90 -16.61
CA THR A 120 7.93 -0.49 -16.75
C THR A 120 6.96 -0.06 -15.65
N TRP A 121 5.97 -0.89 -15.33
CA TRP A 121 4.98 -0.59 -14.29
C TRP A 121 5.60 -0.64 -12.89
N LYS A 122 6.45 -1.63 -12.60
CA LYS A 122 7.16 -1.74 -11.30
C LYS A 122 7.97 -0.49 -10.97
N LYS A 123 8.65 0.10 -11.96
CA LYS A 123 9.51 1.29 -11.77
C LYS A 123 8.76 2.53 -11.26
N ILE A 124 7.48 2.65 -11.56
CA ILE A 124 6.68 3.84 -11.20
C ILE A 124 5.66 3.56 -10.08
N SER A 125 5.37 2.28 -9.80
CA SER A 125 4.31 1.84 -8.89
C SER A 125 4.86 1.19 -7.61
N TRP A 126 4.39 -0.02 -7.28
CA TRP A 126 4.72 -0.80 -6.10
C TRP A 126 5.08 -2.24 -6.49
N GLU A 127 5.74 -2.93 -5.57
CA GLU A 127 6.03 -4.36 -5.68
C GLU A 127 4.82 -5.20 -5.31
N SER A 128 4.62 -6.30 -6.03
CA SER A 128 3.56 -7.27 -5.78
C SER A 128 3.98 -8.64 -6.32
N SER A 129 3.48 -9.69 -5.67
CA SER A 129 3.84 -11.08 -5.97
C SER A 129 3.31 -11.58 -7.31
N THR A 130 2.14 -11.09 -7.75
CA THR A 130 1.53 -11.46 -9.04
C THR A 130 0.90 -10.26 -9.72
N LEU A 131 0.69 -10.36 -11.02
CA LEU A 131 -0.06 -9.37 -11.79
C LEU A 131 -1.49 -9.18 -11.26
N GLY A 132 -2.15 -10.26 -10.84
CA GLY A 132 -3.52 -10.20 -10.31
C GLY A 132 -3.61 -9.43 -8.99
N PHE A 133 -2.68 -9.68 -8.06
CA PHE A 133 -2.60 -8.90 -6.82
C PHE A 133 -2.23 -7.44 -7.09
N TRP A 134 -1.26 -7.21 -7.97
CA TRP A 134 -0.86 -5.86 -8.35
C TRP A 134 -2.02 -5.05 -8.93
N PHE A 135 -2.81 -5.66 -9.82
CA PHE A 135 -3.95 -4.98 -10.43
C PHE A 135 -5.08 -4.76 -9.42
N THR A 136 -5.32 -5.71 -8.52
CA THR A 136 -6.27 -5.52 -7.41
C THR A 136 -5.86 -4.33 -6.54
N ASP A 137 -4.57 -4.25 -6.16
CA ASP A 137 -4.05 -3.11 -5.40
C ASP A 137 -4.21 -1.80 -6.18
N LEU A 138 -4.05 -1.81 -7.51
CA LEU A 138 -4.25 -0.62 -8.34
C LEU A 138 -5.70 -0.12 -8.20
N LEU A 139 -6.67 -1.02 -8.29
CA LEU A 139 -8.08 -0.67 -8.15
C LEU A 139 -8.42 -0.17 -6.74
N GLU A 140 -7.92 -0.83 -5.70
CA GLU A 140 -8.17 -0.44 -4.30
C GLU A 140 -7.51 0.91 -3.95
N ARG A 141 -6.26 1.14 -4.42
CA ARG A 141 -5.57 2.43 -4.28
C ARG A 141 -6.34 3.54 -4.99
N ASN A 142 -6.76 3.29 -6.22
CA ASN A 142 -7.58 4.25 -6.97
C ASN A 142 -8.89 4.55 -6.23
N SER A 143 -9.55 3.52 -5.72
CA SER A 143 -10.81 3.67 -4.99
C SER A 143 -10.64 4.58 -3.77
N GLN A 144 -9.57 4.40 -2.99
CA GLN A 144 -9.27 5.30 -1.87
C GLN A 144 -9.09 6.75 -2.31
N PHE A 145 -8.31 7.02 -3.36
CA PHE A 145 -8.06 8.39 -3.82
C PHE A 145 -9.28 9.03 -4.50
N SER A 146 -9.98 8.26 -5.33
CA SER A 146 -11.17 8.70 -6.05
C SER A 146 -12.32 9.00 -5.10
N SER A 147 -12.65 8.10 -4.17
CA SER A 147 -13.69 8.35 -3.16
C SER A 147 -13.33 9.54 -2.27
N TRP A 148 -12.06 9.69 -1.88
CA TRP A 148 -11.60 10.86 -1.13
C TRP A 148 -11.84 12.16 -1.92
N LEU A 149 -11.45 12.21 -3.20
CA LEU A 149 -11.57 13.42 -4.00
C LEU A 149 -13.03 13.76 -4.39
N PHE A 150 -13.81 12.76 -4.78
CA PHE A 150 -15.10 12.96 -5.44
C PHE A 150 -16.31 12.82 -4.51
N GLU A 151 -16.16 12.07 -3.41
CA GLU A 151 -17.25 11.81 -2.46
C GLU A 151 -17.00 12.54 -1.14
N ARG A 152 -16.09 12.00 -0.30
CA ARG A 152 -15.81 12.54 1.03
C ARG A 152 -14.46 12.08 1.56
N LYS A 153 -13.89 12.87 2.48
CA LYS A 153 -12.71 12.49 3.26
C LYS A 153 -12.93 11.15 3.98
N PRO A 154 -12.02 10.15 3.85
CA PRO A 154 -12.14 8.88 4.56
C PRO A 154 -12.09 9.06 6.08
N CYS A 155 -12.94 8.33 6.82
CA CYS A 155 -12.86 8.27 8.28
C CYS A 155 -11.70 7.40 8.75
N CYS A 156 -11.29 6.42 7.94
CA CYS A 156 -10.16 5.53 8.19
C CYS A 156 -9.38 5.32 6.88
N TYR A 157 -8.05 5.36 6.95
CA TYR A 157 -7.17 5.35 5.80
C TYR A 157 -6.41 4.03 5.70
N TRP A 158 -6.35 3.46 4.50
CA TRP A 158 -5.52 2.31 4.19
C TRP A 158 -4.08 2.78 3.96
N MET A 159 -3.23 2.59 4.97
CA MET A 159 -1.87 3.15 4.99
C MET A 159 -1.01 2.64 3.82
N THR A 160 -1.19 1.38 3.49
CA THR A 160 -0.48 0.67 2.41
C THR A 160 -0.88 1.20 1.03
N GLY A 161 -2.09 1.78 0.92
CA GLY A 161 -2.64 2.35 -0.30
C GLY A 161 -1.93 3.63 -0.76
N PHE A 162 -1.20 4.28 0.13
CA PHE A 162 -0.38 5.44 -0.22
C PHE A 162 0.93 5.04 -0.88
N PHE A 163 1.35 5.84 -1.86
CA PHE A 163 2.70 5.85 -2.38
C PHE A 163 3.68 6.42 -1.35
N ASN A 164 3.28 7.49 -0.64
CA ASN A 164 4.08 8.15 0.39
C ASN A 164 3.37 8.22 1.77
N PRO A 165 3.29 7.12 2.54
CA PRO A 165 2.68 7.12 3.87
C PRO A 165 3.39 8.03 4.89
N GLN A 166 4.69 8.30 4.75
CA GLN A 166 5.40 9.27 5.59
C GLN A 166 4.94 10.71 5.31
N GLY A 167 4.72 11.04 4.04
CA GLY A 167 4.11 12.30 3.61
C GLY A 167 2.70 12.48 4.18
N PHE A 168 1.90 11.42 4.21
CA PHE A 168 0.58 11.43 4.84
C PHE A 168 0.66 11.80 6.33
N LEU A 169 1.53 11.12 7.09
CA LEU A 169 1.73 11.41 8.52
C LEU A 169 2.24 12.83 8.76
N THR A 170 3.10 13.32 7.87
CA THR A 170 3.60 14.71 7.94
C THR A 170 2.49 15.72 7.70
N ALA A 171 1.63 15.48 6.70
CA ALA A 171 0.49 16.33 6.42
C ALA A 171 -0.53 16.32 7.57
N MET A 172 -0.81 15.16 8.15
CA MET A 172 -1.64 15.04 9.35
C MET A 172 -1.04 15.84 10.52
N ARG A 173 0.27 15.72 10.76
CA ARG A 173 0.96 16.49 11.80
C ARG A 173 0.85 17.99 11.57
N GLN A 174 1.00 18.45 10.33
CA GLN A 174 0.82 19.86 9.97
C GLN A 174 -0.61 20.36 10.21
N GLU A 175 -1.64 19.55 9.95
CA GLU A 175 -3.03 19.90 10.27
C GLU A 175 -3.21 20.12 11.78
N ILE A 176 -2.72 19.18 12.59
CA ILE A 176 -2.76 19.25 14.06
C ILE A 176 -2.03 20.49 14.58
N THR A 177 -0.80 20.71 14.12
CA THR A 177 0.01 21.86 14.53
C THR A 177 -0.68 23.19 14.18
N ARG A 178 -1.30 23.29 13.00
CA ARG A 178 -2.01 24.51 12.57
C ARG A 178 -3.30 24.75 13.35
N ALA A 179 -3.96 23.70 13.82
CA ALA A 179 -5.16 23.80 14.66
C ALA A 179 -4.85 24.30 16.08
N HIS A 180 -3.62 24.07 16.56
CA HIS A 180 -3.19 24.43 17.91
C HIS A 180 -2.35 25.71 17.95
N LYS A 181 -2.90 26.76 18.56
CA LYS A 181 -2.18 28.04 18.71
C LYS A 181 -0.91 27.86 19.55
N GLY A 182 0.23 28.26 18.98
CA GLY A 182 1.54 28.22 19.66
C GLY A 182 2.29 26.90 19.55
N TRP A 183 1.75 25.89 18.84
CA TRP A 183 2.50 24.67 18.56
C TRP A 183 3.50 24.90 17.41
N ALA A 184 4.73 24.42 17.59
CA ALA A 184 5.75 24.38 16.55
C ALA A 184 5.84 22.97 15.98
N LEU A 185 5.95 22.83 14.66
CA LEU A 185 5.97 21.52 13.99
C LEU A 185 7.08 20.60 14.51
N ASP A 186 8.23 21.17 14.87
CA ASP A 186 9.41 20.45 15.36
C ASP A 186 9.24 19.92 16.79
N ALA A 187 8.37 20.54 17.59
CA ALA A 187 8.04 20.09 18.94
C ALA A 187 6.94 19.03 18.96
N VAL A 188 6.25 18.83 17.84
CA VAL A 188 5.11 17.92 17.74
C VAL A 188 5.58 16.51 17.34
N VAL A 189 5.30 15.54 18.21
CA VAL A 189 5.65 14.12 18.01
C VAL A 189 4.40 13.28 17.75
N LEU A 190 4.55 12.25 16.92
CA LEU A 190 3.47 11.28 16.69
C LEU A 190 3.24 10.44 17.96
N ASN A 191 1.98 10.14 18.20
CA ASN A 191 1.53 9.19 19.21
C ASN A 191 0.36 8.38 18.64
N ASN A 192 0.04 7.27 19.30
CA ASN A 192 -1.01 6.38 18.82
C ASN A 192 -1.77 5.67 19.93
N GLU A 193 -2.96 5.22 19.58
CA GLU A 193 -3.76 4.28 20.35
C GLU A 193 -4.31 3.19 19.44
N VAL A 194 -4.06 1.92 19.79
CA VAL A 194 -4.68 0.79 19.08
C VAL A 194 -6.09 0.60 19.60
N THR A 195 -7.08 0.70 18.73
CA THR A 195 -8.50 0.55 19.08
C THR A 195 -8.88 -0.93 19.24
N LYS A 196 -10.13 -1.19 19.65
CA LYS A 196 -10.72 -2.54 19.64
C LYS A 196 -11.50 -2.85 18.35
N SER A 197 -11.68 -1.84 17.52
CA SER A 197 -12.54 -1.85 16.35
C SER A 197 -11.78 -2.28 15.10
N MET A 198 -12.47 -2.97 14.20
CA MET A 198 -12.00 -3.19 12.85
C MET A 198 -12.47 -2.06 11.93
N LYS A 199 -11.98 -2.05 10.69
CA LYS A 199 -12.26 -0.99 9.72
C LYS A 199 -13.76 -0.81 9.47
N GLU A 200 -14.53 -1.89 9.52
CA GLU A 200 -15.97 -1.91 9.28
C GLU A 200 -16.77 -1.19 10.39
N ASP A 201 -16.20 -1.13 11.60
CA ASP A 201 -16.84 -0.52 12.77
C ASP A 201 -16.60 1.00 12.84
N ILE A 202 -15.66 1.54 12.05
CA ILE A 202 -15.27 2.95 12.09
C ILE A 202 -16.13 3.77 11.11
N ASN A 203 -17.08 4.51 11.68
CA ASN A 203 -18.00 5.38 10.92
C ASN A 203 -17.87 6.86 11.25
N THR A 204 -16.99 7.20 12.20
CA THR A 204 -16.80 8.57 12.69
C THR A 204 -15.34 8.98 12.57
N PHE A 205 -15.11 10.27 12.36
CA PHE A 205 -13.77 10.85 12.40
C PHE A 205 -13.26 10.92 13.85
N PRO A 206 -11.95 10.77 14.08
CA PRO A 206 -11.39 11.09 15.38
C PRO A 206 -11.49 12.61 15.61
N GLN A 207 -11.53 13.04 16.87
CA GLN A 207 -11.51 14.46 17.21
C GLN A 207 -10.25 15.15 16.66
N GLU A 208 -9.12 14.45 16.72
CA GLU A 208 -7.85 14.90 16.20
C GLU A 208 -7.07 13.71 15.60
N GLY A 209 -6.27 13.97 14.57
CA GLY A 209 -5.47 12.93 13.91
C GLY A 209 -6.29 12.09 12.94
N VAL A 210 -5.90 10.83 12.76
CA VAL A 210 -6.42 9.94 11.73
C VAL A 210 -6.52 8.50 12.23
N TYR A 211 -7.51 7.76 11.75
CA TYR A 211 -7.53 6.31 11.89
C TYR A 211 -6.83 5.65 10.70
N ILE A 212 -5.96 4.67 10.96
CA ILE A 212 -5.30 3.86 9.93
C ILE A 212 -5.63 2.38 10.10
N HIS A 213 -5.70 1.67 8.98
CA HIS A 213 -5.96 0.23 8.95
C HIS A 213 -5.07 -0.51 7.95
N GLY A 214 -5.15 -1.83 7.97
CA GLY A 214 -4.36 -2.71 7.10
C GLY A 214 -2.92 -2.87 7.59
N LEU A 215 -2.73 -3.04 8.90
CA LEU A 215 -1.44 -3.33 9.50
C LEU A 215 -1.42 -4.77 10.01
N TYR A 216 -0.29 -5.45 9.85
CA TYR A 216 -0.08 -6.84 10.24
C TYR A 216 1.14 -6.95 11.14
N LEU A 217 0.98 -7.55 12.31
CA LEU A 217 2.08 -7.89 13.20
C LEU A 217 2.82 -9.12 12.67
N ASP A 218 4.14 -9.00 12.57
CA ASP A 218 5.08 -10.07 12.28
C ASP A 218 5.92 -10.34 13.54
N GLY A 219 6.09 -11.61 13.89
CA GLY A 219 6.81 -12.05 15.10
C GLY A 219 6.03 -11.95 16.42
N ALA A 220 4.78 -11.47 16.39
CA ALA A 220 3.92 -11.37 17.56
C ALA A 220 2.42 -11.56 17.23
N GLY A 221 1.65 -11.86 18.28
CA GLY A 221 0.19 -11.82 18.28
C GLY A 221 -0.36 -10.54 18.92
N TRP A 222 -1.67 -10.35 18.81
CA TRP A 222 -2.38 -9.24 19.45
C TRP A 222 -3.52 -9.74 20.34
N ASP A 223 -3.45 -9.42 21.62
CA ASP A 223 -4.56 -9.65 22.54
C ASP A 223 -5.57 -8.51 22.40
N ARG A 224 -6.71 -8.79 21.74
CA ARG A 224 -7.80 -7.83 21.54
C ARG A 224 -8.52 -7.44 22.83
N ARG A 225 -8.56 -8.33 23.82
CA ARG A 225 -9.27 -8.05 25.08
C ARG A 225 -8.50 -7.02 25.90
N GLN A 226 -7.19 -7.19 25.97
CA GLN A 226 -6.29 -6.35 26.76
C GLN A 226 -5.57 -5.26 25.94
N CYS A 227 -5.79 -5.21 24.62
CA CYS A 227 -5.18 -4.25 23.68
C CYS A 227 -3.66 -4.19 23.82
N ARG A 228 -2.99 -5.35 23.78
CA ARG A 228 -1.54 -5.45 23.97
C ARG A 228 -0.93 -6.57 23.14
N LEU A 229 0.39 -6.51 22.98
CA LEU A 229 1.18 -7.57 22.36
C LEU A 229 1.05 -8.88 23.14
N ALA A 230 0.96 -9.96 22.38
CA ALA A 230 0.88 -11.32 22.88
C ALA A 230 1.83 -12.21 22.09
N GLU A 231 2.09 -13.39 22.64
CA GLU A 231 2.82 -14.43 21.93
C GLU A 231 2.06 -14.83 20.64
N PRO A 232 2.77 -15.06 19.52
CA PRO A 232 2.12 -15.44 18.27
C PRO A 232 1.47 -16.82 18.41
N THR A 233 0.36 -17.02 17.71
CA THR A 233 -0.29 -18.35 17.64
C THR A 233 0.50 -19.25 16.70
N ALA A 234 0.66 -20.52 17.07
CA ALA A 234 1.42 -21.48 16.25
C ALA A 234 0.88 -21.53 14.81
N LYS A 235 1.80 -21.49 13.84
CA LYS A 235 1.52 -21.47 12.39
C LYS A 235 0.84 -20.20 11.85
N VAL A 236 0.63 -19.18 12.67
CA VAL A 236 0.17 -17.85 12.22
C VAL A 236 1.40 -16.96 12.04
N LEU A 237 1.77 -16.68 10.80
CA LEU A 237 2.92 -15.83 10.48
C LEU A 237 2.63 -14.35 10.73
N TYR A 238 1.43 -13.91 10.37
CA TYR A 238 1.02 -12.51 10.44
C TYR A 238 -0.30 -12.38 11.19
N THR A 239 -0.36 -11.47 12.15
CA THR A 239 -1.57 -11.18 12.92
C THR A 239 -2.14 -9.81 12.53
N PRO A 240 -3.38 -9.71 12.00
CA PRO A 240 -3.96 -8.41 11.67
C PRO A 240 -4.14 -7.56 12.95
N LEU A 241 -3.63 -6.33 12.90
CA LEU A 241 -3.81 -5.35 13.96
C LEU A 241 -5.15 -4.63 13.77
N PRO A 242 -5.92 -4.34 14.84
CA PRO A 242 -7.08 -3.47 14.78
C PRO A 242 -6.74 -2.08 14.25
N VAL A 243 -7.78 -1.27 14.01
CA VAL A 243 -7.59 0.13 13.60
C VAL A 243 -6.75 0.86 14.62
N VAL A 244 -5.77 1.63 14.14
CA VAL A 244 -4.89 2.44 14.97
C VAL A 244 -5.27 3.90 14.81
N HIS A 245 -5.54 4.56 15.92
CA HIS A 245 -5.65 6.02 15.98
C HIS A 245 -4.23 6.60 16.05
N VAL A 246 -3.87 7.43 15.08
CA VAL A 246 -2.59 8.15 15.06
C VAL A 246 -2.88 9.63 15.15
N PHE A 247 -2.25 10.29 16.11
CA PHE A 247 -2.39 11.72 16.36
C PHE A 247 -1.03 12.30 16.75
N ALA A 248 -0.99 13.58 17.07
CA ALA A 248 0.24 14.24 17.43
C ALA A 248 0.09 15.02 18.73
N ILE A 249 1.15 15.06 19.53
CA ILE A 249 1.18 15.70 20.84
C ILE A 249 2.36 16.67 20.92
N ASN A 250 2.21 17.74 21.70
CA ASN A 250 3.25 18.74 21.99
C ASN A 250 3.69 18.71 23.47
N SER A 251 3.56 17.53 24.10
CA SER A 251 3.92 17.33 25.50
C SER A 251 4.55 15.95 25.68
N ASP A 252 5.22 15.76 26.81
CA ASP A 252 5.81 14.48 27.16
C ASP A 252 4.75 13.37 27.17
N ARG A 253 5.15 12.21 26.65
CA ARG A 253 4.29 11.02 26.66
C ARG A 253 3.95 10.64 28.11
N PRO A 254 2.72 10.15 28.37
CA PRO A 254 2.34 9.69 29.70
C PRO A 254 3.32 8.63 30.22
N ARG A 255 3.89 8.86 31.39
CA ARG A 255 4.82 7.93 32.05
C ARG A 255 4.03 6.83 32.78
N GLY A 256 4.52 5.59 32.75
CA GLY A 256 4.01 4.49 33.59
C GLY A 256 3.47 3.25 32.86
N MET A 257 3.41 3.24 31.53
CA MET A 257 3.10 2.03 30.76
C MET A 257 4.35 1.44 30.10
N ILE A 258 4.50 0.12 30.14
CA ILE A 258 5.53 -0.58 29.37
C ILE A 258 5.05 -0.62 27.91
N LEU A 259 5.75 0.10 27.05
CA LEU A 259 5.44 0.23 25.63
C LEU A 259 6.61 -0.32 24.83
N TYR A 260 6.30 -1.10 23.81
CA TYR A 260 7.25 -1.49 22.78
C TYR A 260 7.14 -0.53 21.60
N GLU A 261 8.25 0.07 21.22
CA GLU A 261 8.34 0.91 20.01
C GLU A 261 8.46 0.00 18.78
N CYS A 262 7.31 -0.35 18.21
CA CYS A 262 7.24 -1.28 17.10
C CYS A 262 7.46 -0.55 15.77
N PRO A 263 8.51 -0.88 15.00
CA PRO A 263 8.72 -0.27 13.69
C PRO A 263 7.63 -0.71 12.69
N VAL A 264 7.14 0.23 11.88
CA VAL A 264 6.17 -0.02 10.81
C VAL A 264 6.88 0.06 9.46
N TYR A 265 6.75 -0.99 8.65
CA TYR A 265 7.31 -1.09 7.31
C TYR A 265 6.22 -1.24 6.24
N LYS A 266 6.50 -0.74 5.03
CA LYS A 266 5.62 -0.90 3.86
C LYS A 266 5.44 -2.36 3.47
N LYS A 267 6.50 -3.16 3.55
CA LYS A 267 6.61 -4.53 3.02
C LYS A 267 7.42 -5.42 3.97
N PRO A 268 7.35 -6.76 3.82
CA PRO A 268 8.10 -7.69 4.67
C PRO A 268 9.62 -7.57 4.51
N CYS A 269 10.11 -7.04 3.37
CA CYS A 269 11.53 -6.73 3.18
C CYS A 269 11.90 -5.45 3.94
N ARG A 270 12.37 -5.61 5.18
CA ARG A 270 12.63 -4.51 6.12
C ARG A 270 13.97 -3.83 5.82
N THR A 271 13.88 -2.72 5.10
CA THR A 271 14.98 -1.80 4.81
C THR A 271 14.59 -0.37 5.16
N ASP A 272 15.55 0.55 5.21
CA ASP A 272 15.28 1.97 5.46
C ASP A 272 14.33 2.58 4.42
N LEU A 273 14.35 2.08 3.18
CA LEU A 273 13.44 2.50 2.11
C LEU A 273 11.98 2.10 2.36
N SER A 274 11.78 1.02 3.12
CA SER A 274 10.46 0.49 3.46
C SER A 274 9.95 0.99 4.81
N TYR A 275 10.82 1.55 5.66
CA TYR A 275 10.44 2.06 6.97
C TYR A 275 9.51 3.27 6.84
N ILE A 276 8.49 3.34 7.70
CA ILE A 276 7.52 4.44 7.71
C ILE A 276 7.69 5.26 8.99
N PHE A 277 7.33 4.66 10.13
CA PHE A 277 7.33 5.28 11.45
C PHE A 277 7.21 4.20 12.54
N PRO A 278 7.43 4.52 13.82
CA PRO A 278 7.18 3.59 14.90
C PRO A 278 5.78 3.77 15.50
N LEU A 279 5.18 2.67 15.95
CA LEU A 279 3.96 2.65 16.77
C LEU A 279 4.27 2.14 18.17
N LEU A 280 3.73 2.81 19.18
CA LEU A 280 3.83 2.38 20.56
C LEU A 280 2.76 1.34 20.85
N LEU A 281 3.20 0.12 21.14
CA LEU A 281 2.33 -1.01 21.43
C LEU A 281 2.43 -1.37 22.91
N LYS A 282 1.28 -1.52 23.58
CA LYS A 282 1.23 -1.96 24.98
C LYS A 282 1.77 -3.38 25.10
N THR A 283 2.52 -3.66 26.16
CA THR A 283 3.09 -4.97 26.44
C THR A 283 3.14 -5.25 27.95
N ASN A 284 3.15 -6.53 28.34
CA ASN A 284 3.45 -6.99 29.70
C ASN A 284 4.84 -7.64 29.83
N LYS A 285 5.57 -7.76 28.72
CA LYS A 285 6.97 -8.16 28.66
C LYS A 285 7.84 -6.93 28.54
N ASP A 286 9.09 -7.09 28.96
CA ASP A 286 10.15 -6.12 28.68
C ASP A 286 10.28 -5.88 27.17
N PRO A 287 10.46 -4.62 26.69
CA PRO A 287 10.64 -4.33 25.27
C PRO A 287 11.73 -5.16 24.58
N ASP A 288 12.82 -5.50 25.28
CA ASP A 288 13.93 -6.28 24.72
C ASP A 288 13.48 -7.68 24.24
N HIS A 289 12.46 -8.26 24.87
CA HIS A 289 11.84 -9.52 24.43
C HIS A 289 11.32 -9.42 22.98
N TRP A 290 10.71 -8.30 22.62
CA TRP A 290 10.14 -8.09 21.30
C TRP A 290 11.19 -7.64 20.28
N ILE A 291 12.22 -6.91 20.73
CA ILE A 291 13.39 -6.56 19.90
C ILE A 291 14.11 -7.82 19.45
N LEU A 292 14.43 -8.73 20.39
CA LEU A 292 15.12 -9.99 20.08
C LEU A 292 14.32 -10.92 19.14
N ARG A 293 12.99 -10.79 19.17
CA ARG A 293 12.09 -11.50 18.25
C ARG A 293 11.92 -10.82 16.90
N GLY A 294 12.45 -9.61 16.74
CA GLY A 294 12.27 -8.82 15.54
C GLY A 294 10.79 -8.53 15.27
N VAL A 295 10.01 -8.15 16.29
CA VAL A 295 8.61 -7.79 16.08
C VAL A 295 8.50 -6.51 15.27
N ALA A 296 7.69 -6.53 14.21
CA ALA A 296 7.41 -5.35 13.42
C ALA A 296 5.97 -5.34 12.93
N LEU A 297 5.51 -4.17 12.48
CA LEU A 297 4.26 -4.02 11.76
C LEU A 297 4.55 -3.90 10.27
N LEU A 298 3.77 -4.61 9.47
CA LEU A 298 3.83 -4.61 8.02
C LEU A 298 2.51 -4.04 7.49
N CYS A 299 2.61 -3.05 6.61
CA CYS A 299 1.48 -2.56 5.86
C CYS A 299 0.97 -3.63 4.89
N ASP A 300 1.87 -4.36 4.25
CA ASP A 300 1.50 -5.41 3.32
C ASP A 300 2.35 -6.66 3.53
N ILE A 301 1.72 -7.82 3.35
CA ILE A 301 2.29 -9.16 3.53
C ILE A 301 2.35 -9.94 2.21
N LYS A 302 1.94 -9.32 1.09
CA LYS A 302 1.88 -9.92 -0.25
C LYS A 302 2.97 -9.42 -1.21
#